data_AF-T1AFD7-F1
#
_entry.id   AF-T1AFD7-F1
#
_cell.length_a   1.000
_cell.length_b   1.000
_cell.length_c   1.000
_cell.angle_alpha   90.00
_cell.angle_beta   90.00
_cell.angle_gamma   90.00
#
_symmetry.space_group_name_H-M   'P 1'
#
loop_
_entity.id
_entity.type
_entity.pdbx_description
1 polymer ?
#
loop_
_entity_poly.entity_id
_entity_poly.type
_entity_poly.pdbx_seq_one_letter_code
_entity_poly.pdbx_strand_id
1 'polypeptide(L)'
;MFDILIAGGWPMLPILLTSALALAIILERFWTLRRGAVLPPDLGVQVRVWARAAKLDPAHIDALAAGSPLGQLLAAAVRVRGRPRELIKERLEDTGRHVVH
;
A
#
# COMPACT_ATOMS: atom_id res chain seq x y z
N MET A 1 32.46 -4.11 -27.93
CA MET A 1 31.16 -4.29 -27.22
C MET A 1 30.01 -3.66 -28.02
N PHE A 2 30.15 -2.42 -28.52
CA PHE A 2 29.18 -1.84 -29.47
C PHE A 2 29.04 -2.61 -30.79
N ASP A 3 30.07 -3.33 -31.23
CA ASP A 3 30.00 -4.17 -32.44
C ASP A 3 29.01 -5.32 -32.33
N ILE A 4 28.77 -5.84 -31.11
CA ILE A 4 27.78 -6.92 -30.89
C ILE A 4 26.36 -6.36 -31.04
N LEU A 5 26.13 -5.13 -30.56
CA LEU A 5 24.86 -4.41 -30.71
C LEU A 5 24.55 -4.13 -32.19
N ILE A 6 25.55 -3.78 -33.00
CA ILE A 6 25.39 -3.53 -34.44
C ILE A 6 25.26 -4.84 -35.23
N ALA A 7 26.00 -5.88 -34.86
CA ALA A 7 25.93 -7.21 -35.50
C ALA A 7 24.60 -7.93 -35.26
N GLY A 8 23.90 -7.62 -34.16
CA GLY A 8 22.58 -8.19 -33.84
C GLY A 8 21.43 -7.70 -34.72
N GLY A 9 21.64 -6.66 -35.54
CA GLY A 9 20.65 -6.15 -36.50
C GLY A 9 19.35 -5.63 -35.89
N TRP A 10 18.30 -5.52 -36.70
CA TRP A 10 16.96 -5.04 -36.31
C TRP A 10 16.38 -5.66 -35.01
N PRO A 11 16.53 -6.97 -34.72
CA PRO A 11 16.01 -7.60 -33.49
C PRO A 11 16.57 -7.05 -32.17
N MET A 12 17.72 -6.36 -32.18
CA MET A 12 18.27 -5.73 -30.96
C MET A 12 17.37 -4.64 -30.40
N LEU A 13 16.68 -3.91 -31.27
CA LEU A 13 15.88 -2.74 -30.89
C LEU A 13 14.66 -3.11 -30.01
N PRO A 14 13.83 -4.11 -30.34
CA PRO A 14 12.74 -4.53 -29.45
C PRO A 14 13.25 -5.15 -28.14
N ILE A 15 14.40 -5.83 -28.14
CA ILE A 15 14.99 -6.39 -26.90
C ILE A 15 15.42 -5.26 -25.96
N LEU A 16 16.09 -4.23 -26.49
CA LEU A 16 16.49 -3.06 -25.71
C LEU A 16 15.26 -2.30 -25.17
N LEU A 17 14.25 -2.09 -26.01
CA LEU A 17 13.01 -1.42 -25.60
C LEU A 17 12.28 -2.19 -24.51
N THR A 18 12.11 -3.51 -24.67
CA THR A 18 11.41 -4.35 -23.68
C THR A 18 12.22 -4.47 -22.38
N SER A 19 13.54 -4.52 -22.45
CA SER A 19 14.42 -4.49 -21.26
C SER A 19 14.29 -3.17 -20.49
N ALA A 20 14.33 -2.03 -21.19
CA ALA A 20 14.13 -0.72 -20.58
C ALA A 20 12.73 -0.59 -19.97
N LEU A 21 11.70 -1.10 -20.66
CA LEU A 21 10.33 -1.11 -20.15
C LEU A 21 10.19 -1.98 -18.90
N ALA A 22 10.78 -3.18 -18.91
CA ALA A 22 10.81 -4.05 -17.74
C ALA A 22 11.50 -3.37 -16.55
N LEU A 23 12.62 -2.69 -16.79
CA LEU A 23 13.33 -1.94 -15.76
C LEU A 23 12.49 -0.77 -15.20
N ALA A 24 11.78 -0.04 -16.06
CA ALA A 24 10.88 1.04 -15.66
C ALA A 24 9.76 0.51 -14.74
N ILE A 25 9.14 -0.61 -15.10
CA ILE A 25 8.10 -1.26 -14.29
C ILE A 25 8.68 -1.72 -12.94
N ILE A 26 9.87 -2.33 -12.93
CA ILE A 26 10.53 -2.76 -11.70
C ILE A 26 10.77 -1.56 -10.78
N LEU A 27 11.29 -0.45 -11.30
CA LEU A 27 11.53 0.77 -10.52
C LEU A 27 10.23 1.39 -9.99
N GLU A 28 9.19 1.47 -10.82
CA GLU A 28 7.86 1.94 -10.42
C GLU A 28 7.29 1.08 -9.28
N ARG A 29 7.40 -0.25 -9.40
CA ARG A 29 6.97 -1.18 -8.36
C ARG A 29 7.82 -1.09 -7.11
N PHE A 30 9.14 -0.92 -7.25
CA PHE A 30 10.02 -0.69 -6.11
C PHE A 30 9.65 0.58 -5.36
N TRP A 31 9.25 1.63 -6.07
CA TRP A 31 8.81 2.91 -5.49
C TRP A 31 7.44 2.79 -4.83
N THR A 32 6.49 2.11 -5.47
CA THR A 32 5.12 1.89 -4.96
C THR A 32 5.10 0.98 -3.73
N LEU A 33 5.97 -0.03 -3.69
CA LEU A 33 6.12 -0.95 -2.55
C LEU A 33 7.02 -0.39 -1.44
N ARG A 34 7.52 0.86 -1.53
CA ARG A 34 8.28 1.47 -0.44
C ARG A 34 7.40 1.48 0.81
N ARG A 35 7.90 0.85 1.87
CA ARG A 35 7.21 0.70 3.17
C ARG A 35 6.61 2.01 3.68
N GLY A 36 7.19 3.18 3.39
CA GLY A 36 6.62 4.46 3.78
C GLY A 36 5.23 4.78 3.22
N ALA A 37 4.86 4.23 2.05
CA ALA A 37 3.53 4.40 1.46
C ALA A 37 2.52 3.33 1.94
N VAL A 38 2.99 2.11 2.26
CA VAL A 38 2.13 0.97 2.64
C VAL A 38 1.99 0.83 4.17
N LEU A 39 3.07 1.05 4.91
CA LEU A 39 3.18 1.06 6.37
C LEU A 39 3.97 2.30 6.82
N PRO A 40 3.33 3.48 6.91
CA PRO A 40 3.97 4.64 7.47
C PRO A 40 4.44 4.31 8.89
N PRO A 41 5.73 4.53 9.23
CA PRO A 41 6.20 4.37 10.60
C PRO A 41 5.35 5.27 11.51
N ASP A 42 5.02 4.77 12.70
CA ASP A 42 4.19 5.43 13.72
C ASP A 42 2.68 5.58 13.47
N LEU A 43 2.12 5.21 12.31
CA LEU A 43 0.66 5.35 12.09
C LEU A 43 -0.14 4.53 13.11
N GLY A 44 0.27 3.28 13.35
CA GLY A 44 -0.39 2.42 14.35
C GLY A 44 -0.27 2.94 15.78
N VAL A 45 0.82 3.63 16.12
CA VAL A 45 1.02 4.21 17.46
C VAL A 45 0.11 5.43 17.64
N GLN A 46 0.07 6.32 16.65
CA GLN A 46 -0.77 7.52 16.66
C GLN A 46 -2.26 7.17 16.76
N VAL A 47 -2.73 6.21 15.98
CA VAL A 47 -4.14 5.78 16.02
C VAL A 47 -4.52 5.19 17.37
N ARG A 48 -3.64 4.39 18.02
CA ARG A 48 -3.91 3.88 19.38
C ARG A 48 -4.02 5.01 20.40
N VAL A 49 -3.19 6.04 20.30
CA VAL A 49 -3.24 7.21 21.20
C VAL A 49 -4.56 7.95 21.00
N TRP A 50 -4.95 8.23 19.75
CA TRP A 50 -6.22 8.88 19.45
C TRP A 50 -7.43 8.05 19.88
N ALA A 51 -7.38 6.73 19.67
CA ALA A 51 -8.45 5.81 20.03
C ALA A 51 -8.68 5.78 21.54
N ARG A 52 -7.60 5.81 22.33
CA ARG A 52 -7.65 5.90 23.81
C ARG A 52 -8.09 7.27 24.30
N ALA A 53 -7.68 8.34 23.62
CA ALA A 53 -8.04 9.71 23.98
C ALA A 53 -9.48 10.09 23.57
N ALA A 54 -10.25 9.20 22.93
CA ALA A 54 -11.57 9.45 22.36
C ALA A 54 -11.63 10.62 21.34
N LYS A 55 -10.48 11.10 20.85
CA LYS A 55 -10.36 12.24 19.91
C LYS A 55 -10.43 11.83 18.43
N LEU A 56 -11.24 10.82 18.09
CA LEU A 56 -11.47 10.47 16.68
C LEU A 56 -12.85 10.96 16.24
N ASP A 57 -12.83 12.09 15.57
CA ASP A 57 -13.96 12.60 14.80
C ASP A 57 -14.08 11.80 13.48
N PRO A 58 -15.28 11.46 12.98
CA PRO A 58 -15.49 10.81 11.68
C PRO A 58 -14.59 11.32 10.53
N ALA A 59 -14.37 12.62 10.41
CA ALA A 59 -13.50 13.19 9.36
C ALA A 59 -12.04 12.70 9.45
N HIS A 60 -11.52 12.49 10.66
CA HIS A 60 -10.16 11.96 10.87
C HIS A 60 -10.07 10.46 10.55
N ILE A 61 -11.15 9.72 10.77
CA ILE A 61 -11.24 8.29 10.44
C ILE A 61 -11.25 8.11 8.91
N ASP A 62 -11.94 8.99 8.19
CA ASP A 62 -11.99 8.97 6.73
C ASP A 62 -10.62 9.34 6.12
N ALA A 63 -9.96 10.36 6.65
CA ALA A 63 -8.59 10.72 6.25
C ALA A 63 -7.59 9.57 6.51
N LEU A 64 -7.73 8.87 7.63
CA LEU A 64 -6.91 7.70 7.95
C LEU A 64 -7.14 6.56 6.95
N ALA A 65 -8.39 6.32 6.54
CA ALA A 65 -8.73 5.28 5.57
C ALA A 65 -8.19 5.58 4.15
N ALA A 66 -8.14 6.86 3.77
CA ALA A 66 -7.62 7.30 2.47
C ALA A 66 -6.08 7.33 2.40
N GLY A 67 -5.39 7.38 3.54
CA GLY A 67 -3.94 7.62 3.59
C GLY A 67 -3.06 6.39 3.35
N SER A 68 -3.49 5.18 3.70
CA SER A 68 -2.71 3.95 3.49
C SER A 68 -3.56 2.68 3.65
N PRO A 69 -3.12 1.54 3.08
CA PRO A 69 -3.71 0.21 3.32
C PRO A 69 -3.88 -0.12 4.81
N LEU A 70 -2.85 0.17 5.61
CA LEU A 70 -2.88 -0.04 7.06
C LEU A 70 -3.84 0.95 7.76
N GLY A 71 -3.91 2.19 7.29
CA GLY A 71 -4.88 3.18 7.76
C GLY A 71 -6.33 2.76 7.48
N GLN A 72 -6.57 2.11 6.34
CA GLN A 72 -7.87 1.54 5.98
C GLN A 72 -8.32 0.45 6.96
N LEU A 73 -7.42 -0.48 7.31
CA LEU A 73 -7.65 -1.51 8.34
C LEU A 73 -7.89 -0.89 9.73
N LEU A 74 -7.09 0.09 10.12
CA LEU A 74 -7.22 0.76 11.41
C LEU A 74 -8.52 1.57 11.51
N ALA A 75 -8.92 2.26 10.45
CA ALA A 75 -10.17 2.99 10.38
C ALA A 75 -11.37 2.04 10.54
N ALA A 76 -11.33 0.87 9.88
CA ALA A 76 -12.34 -0.18 10.03
C ALA A 76 -12.44 -0.65 11.49
N ALA A 77 -11.31 -0.96 12.15
CA ALA A 77 -11.26 -1.33 13.57
C ALA A 77 -11.85 -0.24 14.49
N VAL A 78 -11.45 1.03 14.28
CA VAL A 78 -11.90 2.14 15.13
C VAL A 78 -13.40 2.37 15.00
N ARG A 79 -13.98 2.23 13.79
CA ARG A 79 -15.44 2.38 13.57
C ARG A 79 -16.26 1.36 14.35
N VAL A 80 -15.73 0.15 14.61
CA VAL A 80 -16.43 -0.90 15.36
C VAL A 80 -15.87 -1.15 16.76
N ARG A 81 -15.07 -0.24 17.31
CA ARG A 81 -14.37 -0.40 18.60
C ARG A 81 -15.26 -0.73 19.82
N GLY A 82 -16.55 -0.40 19.76
CA GLY A 82 -17.53 -0.67 20.82
C GLY A 82 -18.33 -1.96 20.65
N ARG A 83 -17.99 -2.80 19.66
CA ARG A 83 -18.65 -4.07 19.36
C ARG A 83 -17.91 -5.26 19.98
N PRO A 84 -18.55 -6.44 20.13
CA PRO A 84 -17.88 -7.65 20.57
C PRO A 84 -16.71 -8.02 19.66
N ARG A 85 -15.70 -8.72 20.22
CA ARG A 85 -14.41 -8.99 19.56
C ARG A 85 -14.58 -9.76 18.26
N GLU A 86 -15.58 -10.63 18.19
CA GLU A 86 -15.95 -11.44 17.04
C GLU A 86 -16.32 -10.54 15.85
N LEU A 87 -17.14 -9.51 16.10
CA LEU A 87 -17.55 -8.56 15.07
C LEU A 87 -16.40 -7.66 14.62
N ILE A 88 -15.51 -7.29 15.56
CA ILE A 88 -14.30 -6.52 15.22
C ILE A 88 -13.39 -7.34 14.32
N LYS A 89 -13.17 -8.61 14.65
CA LYS A 89 -12.34 -9.54 13.87
C LYS A 89 -12.90 -9.76 12.47
N GLU A 90 -14.21 -10.03 12.37
CA GLU A 90 -14.90 -10.22 11.08
C GLU A 90 -14.73 -8.99 10.16
N ARG A 91 -14.92 -7.79 10.70
CA ARG A 91 -14.74 -6.55 9.92
C ARG A 91 -13.31 -6.30 9.49
N LEU A 92 -12.34 -6.71 10.32
CA LEU A 92 -10.92 -6.61 9.98
C LEU A 92 -10.53 -7.59 8.86
N GLU A 93 -11.02 -8.82 8.92
CA GLU A 93 -10.79 -9.84 7.90
C GLU A 93 -11.44 -9.46 6.56
N ASP A 94 -12.65 -8.91 6.59
CA ASP A 94 -13.36 -8.42 5.40
C ASP A 94 -12.63 -7.25 4.73
N THR A 95 -12.26 -6.24 5.53
CA THR A 95 -11.46 -5.11 5.03
C THR A 95 -10.09 -5.57 4.54
N GLY A 96 -9.46 -6.52 5.23
CA GLY A 96 -8.17 -7.09 4.82
C GLY A 96 -8.24 -7.81 3.47
N ARG A 97 -9.32 -8.55 3.20
CA ARG A 97 -9.54 -9.17 1.89
C ARG A 97 -9.66 -8.14 0.77
N HIS A 98 -10.32 -7.01 1.05
CA HIS A 98 -10.50 -5.93 0.08
C HIS A 98 -9.21 -5.14 -0.19
N VAL A 99 -8.33 -5.01 0.79
CA VAL A 99 -7.06 -4.28 0.67
C VAL A 99 -5.96 -5.11 -0.03
N VAL A 100 -6.06 -6.44 0.02
CA VAL A 100 -5.08 -7.36 -0.58
C VAL A 100 -5.35 -7.59 -2.09
N HIS A 101 -6.57 -7.35 -2.56
CA HIS A 101 -6.94 -7.41 -3.98
C HIS A 101 -6.80 -6.04 -4.64
#